data_AF-A0A7G6YCN5-F1
#
_entry.id   AF-A0A7G6YCN5-F1
#
_cell.length_a   1.000
_cell.length_b   1.000
_cell.length_c   1.000
_cell.angle_alpha   90.00
_cell.angle_beta   90.00
_cell.angle_gamma   90.00
#
_symmetry.space_group_name_H-M   'P 1'
#
loop_
_entity.id
_entity.type
_entity.pdbx_description
1 polymer ?
#
loop_
_entity_poly.entity_id
_entity_poly.type
_entity_poly.pdbx_seq_one_letter_code
_entity_poly.pdbx_strand_id
1 'polypeptide(L)'
;MTTNEANELTAQLWRQRELLEMLLFKYEEERLLRTAGMTRWLAHANREIEVVTGRLGTSSLSTAVAISSLGESWGLPPGALLRDLAEGAPNAMWAEIFTDHLRAMVEVITEIREVRAQTSATYRANGEIDHTEQSARLIDTVL
;
A
#
# COMPACT_ATOMS: atom_id res chain seq x y z
N MET A 1 25.33 -14.06 0.85
CA MET A 1 24.20 -14.05 1.79
C MET A 1 23.04 -13.15 1.34
N THR A 2 23.08 -12.55 0.12
CA THR A 2 22.14 -11.50 -0.31
C THR A 2 20.94 -12.00 -1.12
N THR A 3 21.03 -13.14 -1.79
CA THR A 3 19.94 -13.66 -2.65
C THR A 3 18.71 -14.10 -1.86
N ASN A 4 18.88 -14.66 -0.65
CA ASN A 4 17.75 -15.13 0.15
C ASN A 4 16.92 -13.97 0.71
N GLU A 5 17.58 -12.93 1.23
CA GLU A 5 16.92 -11.72 1.75
C GLU A 5 16.15 -10.97 0.64
N ALA A 6 16.74 -10.86 -0.56
CA ALA A 6 16.09 -10.24 -1.71
C ALA A 6 14.86 -11.05 -2.20
N ASN A 7 14.93 -12.38 -2.18
CA ASN A 7 13.77 -13.24 -2.46
C ASN A 7 12.67 -13.07 -1.41
N GLU A 8 13.02 -13.05 -0.13
CA GLU A 8 12.07 -12.85 0.97
C GLU A 8 11.39 -11.49 0.87
N LEU A 9 12.14 -10.42 0.58
CA LEU A 9 11.59 -9.09 0.33
C LEU A 9 10.64 -9.09 -0.87
N THR A 10 11.02 -9.72 -1.99
CA THR A 10 10.14 -9.86 -3.17
C THR A 10 8.80 -10.52 -2.82
N ALA A 11 8.84 -11.59 -2.01
CA ALA A 11 7.63 -12.26 -1.53
C ALA A 11 6.80 -11.39 -0.56
N GLN A 12 7.42 -10.49 0.21
CA GLN A 12 6.70 -9.51 1.03
C GLN A 12 6.05 -8.42 0.17
N LEU A 13 6.77 -7.90 -0.83
CA LEU A 13 6.26 -6.88 -1.76
C LEU A 13 5.05 -7.38 -2.55
N TRP A 14 5.07 -8.63 -3.01
CA TRP A 14 3.90 -9.27 -3.62
C TRP A 14 2.69 -9.31 -2.69
N ARG A 15 2.87 -9.79 -1.45
CA ARG A 15 1.79 -9.85 -0.45
C ARG A 15 1.24 -8.46 -0.11
N GLN A 16 2.12 -7.45 -0.04
CA GLN A 16 1.71 -6.08 0.20
C GLN A 16 0.88 -5.53 -0.97
N ARG A 17 1.28 -5.81 -2.22
CA ARG A 17 0.50 -5.48 -3.41
C ARG A 17 -0.88 -6.14 -3.40
N GLU A 18 -0.98 -7.42 -3.06
CA GLU A 18 -2.27 -8.12 -2.95
C GLU A 18 -3.19 -7.46 -1.90
N LEU A 19 -2.63 -6.97 -0.79
CA LEU A 19 -3.38 -6.23 0.23
C LEU A 19 -3.84 -4.85 -0.28
N LEU A 20 -3.03 -4.17 -1.08
CA LEU A 20 -3.41 -2.92 -1.73
C LEU A 20 -4.53 -3.15 -2.76
N GLU A 21 -4.43 -4.19 -3.59
CA GLU A 21 -5.48 -4.55 -4.57
C GLU A 21 -6.80 -4.93 -3.86
N MET A 22 -6.73 -5.67 -2.75
CA MET A 22 -7.89 -5.93 -1.91
C MET A 22 -8.48 -4.64 -1.30
N LEU A 23 -7.62 -3.71 -0.88
CA LEU A 23 -8.07 -2.43 -0.34
C LEU A 23 -8.78 -1.59 -1.41
N LEU A 24 -8.24 -1.55 -2.63
CA LEU A 24 -8.88 -0.90 -3.78
C LEU A 24 -10.27 -1.50 -4.03
N PHE A 25 -10.36 -2.83 -4.09
CA PHE A 25 -11.64 -3.53 -4.25
C PHE A 25 -12.65 -3.11 -3.17
N LYS A 26 -12.22 -3.01 -1.91
CA LYS A 26 -13.10 -2.61 -0.80
C LYS A 26 -13.56 -1.15 -0.87
N TYR A 27 -12.71 -0.24 -1.35
CA TYR A 27 -13.15 1.14 -1.61
C TYR A 27 -14.14 1.23 -2.77
N GLU A 28 -13.96 0.45 -3.85
CA GLU A 28 -14.93 0.40 -4.94
C GLU A 28 -16.27 -0.19 -4.48
N GLU A 29 -16.25 -1.25 -3.66
CA GLU A 29 -17.46 -1.81 -3.05
C GLU A 29 -18.21 -0.77 -2.20
N GLU A 30 -17.49 -0.05 -1.32
CA GLU A 30 -18.07 1.03 -0.51
C GLU A 30 -18.68 2.13 -1.38
N ARG A 31 -17.98 2.57 -2.43
CA ARG A 31 -18.45 3.58 -3.38
C ARG A 31 -19.72 3.12 -4.11
N LEU A 32 -19.79 1.86 -4.55
CA LEU A 32 -20.96 1.29 -5.21
C LEU A 32 -22.17 1.24 -4.27
N LEU A 33 -21.98 0.78 -3.03
CA LEU A 33 -23.04 0.76 -2.01
C LEU A 33 -23.57 2.16 -1.72
N ARG A 34 -22.67 3.16 -1.63
CA ARG A 34 -23.02 4.56 -1.41
C ARG A 34 -23.81 5.13 -2.58
N THR A 35 -23.32 4.92 -3.81
CA THR A 35 -23.98 5.39 -5.04
C THR A 35 -25.36 4.77 -5.21
N ALA A 36 -25.53 3.50 -4.82
CA ALA A 36 -26.81 2.81 -4.83
C ALA A 36 -27.76 3.17 -3.66
N GLY A 37 -27.33 4.06 -2.74
CA GLY A 37 -28.13 4.45 -1.57
C GLY A 37 -28.32 3.32 -0.54
N MET A 38 -27.49 2.28 -0.57
CA MET A 38 -27.61 1.09 0.28
C MET A 38 -26.96 1.29 1.67
N THR A 39 -27.40 2.32 2.39
CA THR A 39 -26.79 2.78 3.65
C THR A 39 -26.67 1.72 4.74
N ARG A 40 -27.62 0.77 4.80
CA ARG A 40 -27.59 -0.35 5.77
C ARG A 40 -26.34 -1.23 5.67
N TRP A 41 -25.68 -1.28 4.51
CA TRP A 41 -24.50 -2.12 4.26
C TRP A 41 -23.17 -1.36 4.43
N LEU A 42 -23.19 -0.03 4.49
CA LEU A 42 -21.96 0.78 4.55
C LEU A 42 -21.11 0.45 5.79
N ALA A 43 -21.73 0.19 6.94
CA ALA A 43 -21.00 -0.22 8.14
C ALA A 43 -20.25 -1.56 7.98
N HIS A 44 -20.73 -2.45 7.11
CA HIS A 44 -20.05 -3.70 6.81
C HIS A 44 -18.82 -3.46 5.92
N ALA A 45 -18.98 -2.68 4.84
CA ALA A 45 -17.88 -2.31 3.95
C ALA A 45 -16.75 -1.57 4.72
N ASN A 46 -17.10 -0.61 5.58
CA ASN A 46 -16.13 0.11 6.40
C ASN A 46 -15.33 -0.82 7.32
N ARG A 47 -15.99 -1.81 7.94
CA ARG A 47 -15.29 -2.79 8.78
C ARG A 47 -14.31 -3.64 7.97
N GLU A 48 -14.67 -4.02 6.75
CA GLU A 48 -13.77 -4.76 5.88
C GLU A 48 -12.57 -3.92 5.44
N ILE A 49 -12.77 -2.63 5.15
CA ILE A 49 -11.69 -1.66 4.89
C ILE A 49 -10.75 -1.57 6.10
N GLU A 50 -11.28 -1.48 7.32
CA GLU A 50 -10.48 -1.45 8.55
C GLU A 50 -9.63 -2.73 8.71
N VAL A 51 -10.23 -3.90 8.47
CA VAL A 51 -9.52 -5.19 8.52
C VAL A 51 -8.37 -5.23 7.52
N VAL A 52 -8.59 -4.82 6.27
CA VAL A 52 -7.54 -4.80 5.24
C VAL A 52 -6.47 -3.77 5.58
N THR A 53 -6.85 -2.59 6.04
CA THR A 53 -5.92 -1.52 6.46
C THR A 53 -5.04 -1.97 7.62
N GLY A 54 -5.59 -2.67 8.62
CA GLY A 54 -4.82 -3.24 9.72
C GLY A 54 -3.79 -4.26 9.25
N ARG A 55 -4.17 -5.16 8.33
CA ARG A 55 -3.25 -6.14 7.73
C ARG A 55 -2.15 -5.46 6.91
N LEU A 56 -2.52 -4.44 6.13
CA LEU A 56 -1.58 -3.65 5.34
C LEU A 56 -0.55 -2.94 6.23
N GLY A 57 -0.98 -2.37 7.36
CA GLY A 57 -0.06 -1.75 8.33
C GLY A 57 0.98 -2.73 8.87
N THR A 58 0.56 -3.93 9.29
CA THR A 58 1.49 -4.98 9.74
C THR A 58 2.45 -5.43 8.64
N SER A 59 1.95 -5.64 7.42
CA SER A 59 2.77 -6.01 6.27
C SER A 59 3.82 -4.94 5.97
N SER A 60 3.39 -3.68 5.96
CA SER A 60 4.23 -2.52 5.64
C SER A 60 5.38 -2.35 6.63
N LEU A 61 5.12 -2.55 7.93
CA LEU A 61 6.18 -2.51 8.94
C LEU A 61 7.22 -3.61 8.74
N SER A 62 6.76 -4.84 8.45
CA SER A 62 7.66 -5.96 8.13
C SER A 62 8.51 -5.66 6.88
N THR A 63 7.89 -5.11 5.84
CA THR A 63 8.57 -4.73 4.60
C THR A 63 9.58 -3.62 4.82
N ALA A 64 9.27 -2.60 5.63
CA ALA A 64 10.22 -1.53 5.97
C ALA A 64 11.47 -2.07 6.70
N VAL A 65 11.29 -3.03 7.61
CA VAL A 65 12.43 -3.71 8.27
C VAL A 65 13.26 -4.49 7.26
N ALA A 66 12.62 -5.25 6.36
CA ALA A 66 13.33 -6.03 5.33
C ALA A 66 14.09 -5.14 4.34
N ILE A 67 13.51 -4.02 3.92
CA ILE A 67 14.17 -3.01 3.08
C ILE A 67 15.41 -2.46 3.78
N SER A 68 15.28 -2.09 5.05
CA SER A 68 16.39 -1.54 5.84
C SER A 68 17.54 -2.54 5.95
N SER A 69 17.24 -3.81 6.29
CA SER A 69 18.25 -4.87 6.42
C SER A 69 18.94 -5.17 5.10
N LEU A 70 18.19 -5.26 3.99
CA LEU A 70 18.76 -5.52 2.67
C LEU A 70 19.59 -4.32 2.17
N GLY A 71 19.14 -3.09 2.46
CA GLY A 71 19.87 -1.88 2.13
C GLY A 71 21.22 -1.82 2.83
N GLU A 72 21.25 -2.14 4.12
CA GLU A 72 22.50 -2.27 4.88
C GLU A 72 23.42 -3.35 4.28
N SER A 73 22.88 -4.51 3.91
CA SER A 73 23.67 -5.58 3.31
C SER A 73 24.21 -5.25 1.91
N TRP A 74 23.62 -4.27 1.23
CA TRP A 74 24.09 -3.70 -0.04
C TRP A 74 24.92 -2.42 0.13
N GLY A 75 25.14 -1.95 1.36
CA GLY A 75 25.95 -0.77 1.66
C GLY A 75 25.24 0.56 1.41
N LEU A 76 23.90 0.57 1.39
CA LEU A 76 23.10 1.78 1.27
C LEU A 76 23.03 2.55 2.61
N PRO A 77 22.78 3.87 2.56
CA PRO A 77 22.60 4.66 3.76
C PRO A 77 21.43 4.16 4.64
N PRO A 78 21.50 4.36 5.98
CA PRO A 78 20.36 4.11 6.86
C PRO A 78 19.11 4.88 6.41
N GLY A 79 17.95 4.25 6.50
CA GLY A 79 16.70 4.82 6.02
C GLY A 79 16.49 4.71 4.50
N ALA A 80 17.24 3.85 3.82
CA ALA A 80 16.98 3.47 2.45
C ALA A 80 15.52 2.99 2.26
N LEU A 81 14.94 3.36 1.13
CA LEU A 81 13.59 3.01 0.70
C LEU A 81 13.66 2.05 -0.49
N LEU A 82 12.51 1.52 -0.92
CA LEU A 82 12.48 0.53 -2.01
C LEU A 82 13.10 1.07 -3.32
N ARG A 83 12.91 2.37 -3.61
CA ARG A 83 13.54 3.01 -4.76
C ARG A 83 15.08 2.99 -4.67
N ASP A 84 15.62 3.16 -3.46
CA ASP A 84 17.06 3.22 -3.23
C ASP A 84 17.66 1.80 -3.39
N LEU A 85 16.89 0.75 -3.03
CA LEU A 85 17.26 -0.64 -3.35
C LEU A 85 17.26 -0.91 -4.85
N ALA A 86 16.28 -0.41 -5.60
CA ALA A 86 16.24 -0.59 -7.04
C ALA A 86 17.44 0.07 -7.74
N GLU A 87 17.81 1.28 -7.31
CA GLU A 87 18.97 2.02 -7.83
C GLU A 87 20.31 1.44 -7.38
N GLY A 88 20.39 1.01 -6.11
CA GLY A 88 21.59 0.48 -5.47
C GLY A 88 21.79 -1.03 -5.63
N ALA A 89 20.98 -1.69 -6.45
CA ALA A 89 21.01 -3.13 -6.59
C ALA A 89 22.37 -3.64 -7.12
N PRO A 90 22.87 -4.78 -6.61
CA PRO A 90 24.17 -5.31 -7.01
C PRO A 90 24.22 -5.86 -8.44
N ASN A 91 23.06 -6.08 -9.07
CA ASN A 91 22.94 -6.52 -10.46
C ASN A 91 21.62 -6.07 -11.09
N ALA A 92 21.54 -6.14 -12.42
CA ALA A 92 20.39 -5.69 -13.19
C ALA A 92 19.09 -6.45 -12.87
N MET A 93 19.18 -7.75 -12.54
CA MET A 93 17.99 -8.55 -12.21
C MET A 93 17.25 -7.99 -10.99
N TRP A 94 17.98 -7.66 -9.92
CA TRP A 94 17.36 -7.08 -8.72
C TRP A 94 16.87 -5.66 -8.93
N ALA A 95 17.62 -4.86 -9.71
CA ALA A 95 17.19 -3.52 -10.11
C ALA A 95 15.82 -3.55 -10.82
N GLU A 96 15.68 -4.46 -11.80
CA GLU A 96 14.45 -4.65 -12.56
C GLU A 96 13.30 -5.12 -11.67
N ILE A 97 13.50 -6.17 -10.87
CA ILE A 97 12.47 -6.73 -9.98
C ILE A 97 11.92 -5.66 -9.02
N PHE A 98 12.79 -4.91 -8.34
CA PHE A 98 12.35 -3.89 -7.39
C PHE A 98 11.73 -2.68 -8.08
N THR A 99 12.20 -2.30 -9.26
CA THR A 99 11.58 -1.24 -10.06
C THR A 99 10.16 -1.63 -10.48
N ASP A 100 9.95 -2.86 -10.93
CA ASP A 100 8.62 -3.34 -11.33
C ASP A 100 7.66 -3.42 -10.14
N HIS A 101 8.15 -3.87 -8.97
CA HIS A 101 7.37 -3.84 -7.74
C HIS A 101 6.98 -2.42 -7.30
N LEU A 102 7.94 -1.50 -7.32
CA LEU A 102 7.70 -0.10 -6.98
C LEU A 102 6.64 0.51 -7.90
N ARG A 103 6.77 0.31 -9.22
CA ARG A 103 5.80 0.78 -10.21
C ARG A 103 4.41 0.24 -9.94
N ALA A 104 4.27 -1.07 -9.80
CA ALA A 104 2.98 -1.71 -9.57
C ALA A 104 2.30 -1.24 -8.27
N MET A 105 3.07 -1.03 -7.20
CA MET A 105 2.50 -0.49 -5.96
C MET A 105 2.06 0.96 -6.12
N VAL A 106 2.86 1.80 -6.78
CA VAL A 106 2.49 3.20 -7.08
C VAL A 106 1.22 3.27 -7.92
N GLU A 107 1.05 2.40 -8.91
CA GLU A 107 -0.16 2.30 -9.73
C GLU A 107 -1.40 2.03 -8.85
N VAL A 108 -1.41 0.94 -8.07
CA VAL A 108 -2.55 0.58 -7.22
C VAL A 108 -2.82 1.65 -6.15
N ILE A 109 -1.78 2.24 -5.56
CA ILE A 109 -1.92 3.35 -4.60
C ILE A 109 -2.59 4.56 -5.25
N THR A 110 -2.25 4.87 -6.49
CA THR A 110 -2.84 5.98 -7.24
C THR A 110 -4.32 5.72 -7.50
N GLU A 111 -4.69 4.51 -7.93
CA GLU A 111 -6.09 4.10 -8.11
C GLU A 111 -6.88 4.20 -6.79
N ILE A 112 -6.32 3.75 -5.67
CA ILE A 112 -6.95 3.91 -4.33
C ILE A 112 -7.21 5.38 -4.03
N ARG A 113 -6.24 6.27 -4.30
CA ARG A 113 -6.41 7.71 -4.05
C ARG A 113 -7.52 8.30 -4.92
N GLU A 114 -7.60 7.89 -6.19
CA GLU A 114 -8.64 8.33 -7.10
C GLU A 114 -10.04 7.92 -6.60
N VAL A 115 -10.27 6.63 -6.35
CA VAL A 115 -11.58 6.12 -5.87
C VAL A 115 -12.06 6.85 -4.61
N ARG A 116 -11.15 7.10 -3.67
CA ARG A 116 -11.46 7.84 -2.43
C ARG A 116 -11.77 9.31 -2.67
N ALA A 117 -11.10 9.95 -3.62
CA ALA A 117 -11.36 11.35 -3.98
C ALA A 117 -12.78 11.52 -4.56
N GLN A 118 -13.25 10.59 -5.39
CA GLN A 118 -14.64 10.65 -5.90
C GLN A 118 -15.69 10.52 -4.79
N THR A 119 -15.41 9.76 -3.73
CA THR A 119 -16.32 9.58 -2.61
C THR A 119 -16.38 10.82 -1.69
N SER A 120 -15.24 11.45 -1.40
CA SER A 120 -15.15 12.61 -0.48
C SER A 120 -15.71 13.92 -1.06
N ALA A 121 -15.66 14.12 -2.38
CA ALA A 121 -16.30 15.26 -3.05
C ALA A 121 -17.83 15.28 -2.85
N THR A 122 -18.43 14.11 -2.65
CA THR A 122 -19.87 13.93 -2.41
C THR A 122 -20.23 14.11 -0.93
N TYR A 123 -19.28 13.93 -0.01
CA TYR A 123 -19.51 13.89 1.44
C TYR A 123 -19.21 15.20 2.18
N ARG A 124 -18.35 16.09 1.65
CA ARG A 124 -18.10 17.43 2.23
C ARG A 124 -19.36 18.31 2.33
N ALA A 125 -20.45 17.94 1.65
CA ALA A 125 -21.75 18.59 1.80
C ALA A 125 -22.54 18.16 3.06
N ASN A 126 -22.21 17.02 3.70
CA ASN A 126 -23.07 16.39 4.72
C ASN A 126 -22.43 16.15 6.11
N GLY A 127 -21.18 16.60 6.33
CA GLY A 127 -20.61 16.83 7.67
C GLY A 127 -20.56 15.64 8.64
N GLU A 128 -19.55 14.78 8.54
CA GLU A 128 -19.02 14.02 9.69
C GLU A 128 -17.52 13.72 9.51
N ILE A 129 -16.83 13.45 10.63
CA ILE A 129 -15.37 13.50 10.78
C ILE A 129 -14.65 12.37 10.02
N ASP A 130 -13.54 12.77 9.39
CA ASP A 130 -12.80 12.06 8.35
C ASP A 130 -11.90 10.93 8.90
N HIS A 131 -12.37 9.68 8.83
CA HIS A 131 -11.52 8.48 9.01
C HIS A 131 -10.42 8.36 7.94
N THR A 132 -10.41 9.26 6.94
CA THR A 132 -9.58 9.16 5.74
C THR A 132 -8.13 9.60 5.93
N GLU A 133 -7.82 10.32 7.02
CA GLU A 133 -6.45 10.69 7.42
C GLU A 133 -5.58 9.49 7.84
N GLN A 134 -6.12 8.50 8.56
CA GLN A 134 -5.29 7.42 9.10
C GLN A 134 -4.85 6.42 8.01
N SER A 135 -5.70 6.16 7.01
CA SER A 135 -5.34 5.35 5.84
C SER A 135 -4.43 6.12 4.85
N ALA A 136 -4.55 7.44 4.76
CA ALA A 136 -3.67 8.25 3.92
C ALA A 136 -2.21 8.22 4.41
N ARG A 137 -2.00 8.27 5.74
CA ARG A 137 -0.66 8.17 6.35
C ARG A 137 0.01 6.82 6.09
N LEU A 138 -0.75 5.72 6.06
CA LEU A 138 -0.19 4.38 5.79
C LEU A 138 0.31 4.23 4.36
N ILE A 139 -0.30 4.92 3.40
CA ILE A 139 0.12 4.91 2.00
C ILE A 139 1.42 5.72 1.80
N ASP A 140 1.58 6.83 2.52
CA ASP A 140 2.75 7.71 2.39
C ASP A 140 3.99 7.21 3.14
N THR A 141 3.86 6.26 4.07
CA THR A 141 4.99 5.83 4.93
C THR A 141 5.83 4.71 4.29
N VAL A 142 5.42 4.12 3.16
CA VAL A 142 6.00 2.87 2.62
C VAL A 142 6.70 3.05 1.26
N LEU A 143 6.67 4.26 0.70
CA LEU A 143 7.42 4.67 -0.50
C LEU A 143 8.57 5.61 -0.12
#